data_AF-A0A359EVB7-F1
#
_entry.id   AF-A0A359EVB7-F1
#
_cell.length_a   1.000
_cell.length_b   1.000
_cell.length_c   1.000
_cell.angle_alpha   90.00
_cell.angle_beta   90.00
_cell.angle_gamma   90.00
#
_symmetry.space_group_name_H-M   'P 1'
#
loop_
_entity.id
_entity.type
_entity.pdbx_description
1 polymer ?
#
loop_
_entity_poly.entity_id
_entity_poly.type
_entity_poly.pdbx_seq_one_letter_code
_entity_poly.pdbx_strand_id
1 'polypeptide(L)'
;VALNMYTQGVDPKLDFHDILSVGRVYEECTKMEIPPRQPYVGSLAFTAFSGSHQDAIKKGFDYMKNTGTDYWEVPYLPINPEDINRQYEPIIRINSQSGKGGAAFVLEQAKGYRMPKAMQPEFGDIVKAAADAYGDELNEVQIVSLFNKEFIELKGKYELIERHFIYEKHKEKDNDNPTIFTGVISVDGEHMDMMGRGNGPIDAFFNALAKVGVTGYKFINYDEHAISVGSNAKAICYIELQKPDGNHIFGVGIHSGIVVASLLGILCAINRAEKQKA
;
A
#
# COMPACT_ATOMS: atom_id res chain seq x y z
N VAL A 1 14.26 -20.29 32.33
CA VAL A 1 13.79 -21.56 32.95
C VAL A 1 12.36 -21.42 33.46
N ALA A 2 12.10 -20.52 34.42
CA ALA A 2 10.76 -20.28 34.95
C ALA A 2 9.67 -20.07 33.88
N LEU A 3 9.91 -19.18 32.90
CA LEU A 3 8.94 -18.97 31.82
C LEU A 3 8.73 -20.20 30.93
N ASN A 4 9.71 -21.11 30.79
CA ASN A 4 9.49 -22.38 30.09
C ASN A 4 8.56 -23.31 30.89
N MET A 5 8.55 -23.22 32.22
CA MET A 5 7.59 -23.96 33.04
C MET A 5 6.20 -23.35 32.87
N TYR A 6 6.11 -22.02 32.93
CA TYR A 6 4.88 -21.26 32.75
C TYR A 6 4.20 -21.56 31.41
N THR A 7 4.94 -21.55 30.29
CA THR A 7 4.39 -21.86 28.95
C THR A 7 3.85 -23.29 28.82
N GLN A 8 4.23 -24.18 29.74
CA GLN A 8 3.78 -25.57 29.79
C GLN A 8 2.77 -25.82 30.91
N GLY A 9 2.21 -24.76 31.51
CA GLY A 9 1.18 -24.87 32.56
C GLY A 9 1.71 -25.27 33.93
N VAL A 10 3.03 -25.16 34.18
CA VAL A 10 3.64 -25.45 35.47
C VAL A 10 4.00 -24.13 36.18
N ASP A 11 3.44 -23.91 37.36
CA ASP A 11 3.71 -22.72 38.18
C ASP A 11 5.20 -22.67 38.60
N PRO A 12 5.98 -21.66 38.16
CA PRO A 12 7.40 -21.55 38.47
C PRO A 12 7.70 -21.03 39.88
N LYS A 13 6.69 -20.62 40.66
CA LYS A 13 6.84 -19.98 41.98
C LYS A 13 7.71 -18.71 41.97
N LEU A 14 7.81 -18.06 40.83
CA LEU A 14 8.54 -16.82 40.61
C LEU A 14 7.66 -15.87 39.79
N ASP A 15 7.69 -14.58 40.13
CA ASP A 15 6.94 -13.55 39.44
C ASP A 15 7.76 -12.93 38.31
N PHE A 16 7.22 -13.01 37.09
CA PHE A 16 7.78 -12.42 35.88
C PHE A 16 6.77 -11.54 35.14
N HIS A 17 5.71 -11.06 35.83
CA HIS A 17 4.70 -10.20 35.20
C HIS A 17 5.32 -8.95 34.55
N ASP A 18 6.45 -8.42 35.06
CA ASP A 18 7.22 -7.37 34.39
C ASP A 18 8.63 -7.87 34.08
N ILE A 19 8.77 -8.68 33.02
CA ILE A 19 10.06 -9.23 32.58
C ILE A 19 11.07 -8.12 32.23
N LEU A 20 10.59 -6.96 31.77
CA LEU A 20 11.45 -5.84 31.40
C LEU A 20 12.10 -5.21 32.63
N SER A 21 11.40 -5.16 33.78
CA SER A 21 12.01 -4.73 35.04
C SER A 21 13.17 -5.62 35.47
N VAL A 22 13.01 -6.93 35.35
CA VAL A 22 14.07 -7.90 35.63
C VAL A 22 15.24 -7.72 34.66
N GLY A 23 14.93 -7.49 33.38
CA GLY A 23 15.93 -7.18 32.36
C GLY A 23 16.75 -5.93 32.70
N ARG A 24 16.09 -4.83 33.09
CA ARG A 24 16.77 -3.59 33.52
C ARG A 24 17.73 -3.83 34.68
N VAL A 25 17.29 -4.57 35.71
CA VAL A 25 18.16 -4.93 36.84
C VAL A 25 19.39 -5.73 36.39
N TYR A 26 19.20 -6.68 35.47
CA TYR A 26 20.32 -7.43 34.90
C TYR A 26 21.33 -6.52 34.20
N GLU A 27 20.89 -5.65 33.30
CA GLU A 27 21.78 -4.74 32.55
C GLU A 27 22.48 -3.74 33.49
N GLU A 28 21.75 -3.21 34.48
CA GLU A 28 22.28 -2.30 35.49
C GLU A 28 23.37 -2.95 36.35
N CYS A 29 23.14 -4.17 36.83
CA CYS A 29 24.07 -4.88 37.71
C CYS A 29 25.28 -5.44 36.97
N THR A 30 25.09 -5.95 35.75
CA THR A 30 26.15 -6.67 35.01
C THR A 30 26.91 -5.79 34.02
N LYS A 31 26.35 -4.64 33.64
CA LYS A 31 26.85 -3.79 32.54
C LYS A 31 26.92 -4.52 31.20
N MET A 32 26.13 -5.57 31.03
CA MET A 32 25.96 -6.31 29.78
C MET A 32 24.61 -5.95 29.16
N GLU A 33 24.52 -5.99 27.83
CA GLU A 33 23.27 -5.80 27.09
C GLU A 33 22.52 -7.13 26.95
N ILE A 34 21.19 -7.07 26.98
CA ILE A 34 20.33 -8.20 26.66
C ILE A 34 20.29 -8.38 25.14
N PRO A 35 20.68 -9.56 24.61
CA PRO A 35 20.60 -9.82 23.18
C PRO A 35 19.16 -9.67 22.64
N PRO A 36 18.95 -9.11 21.43
CA PRO A 36 17.60 -8.89 20.87
C PRO A 36 16.76 -10.17 20.77
N ARG A 37 17.40 -11.33 20.63
CA ARG A 37 16.75 -12.65 20.50
C ARG A 37 16.72 -13.45 21.81
N GLN A 38 17.11 -12.84 22.93
CA GLN A 38 17.04 -13.51 24.22
C GLN A 38 15.58 -13.94 24.50
N PRO A 39 15.31 -15.21 24.83
CA PRO A 39 13.95 -15.68 25.05
C PRO A 39 13.19 -14.80 26.04
N TYR A 40 11.94 -14.47 25.70
CA TYR A 40 10.98 -13.65 26.47
C TYR A 40 11.37 -12.17 26.67
N VAL A 41 12.63 -11.85 26.98
CA VAL A 41 13.04 -10.48 27.33
C VAL A 41 13.66 -9.71 26.17
N GLY A 42 14.22 -10.39 25.17
CA GLY A 42 14.85 -9.73 24.02
C GLY A 42 13.86 -8.85 23.25
N SER A 43 14.35 -7.75 22.68
CA SER A 43 13.50 -6.79 21.95
C SER A 43 12.73 -7.41 20.79
N LEU A 44 13.24 -8.49 20.18
CA LEU A 44 12.62 -9.19 19.05
C LEU A 44 11.86 -10.47 19.46
N ALA A 45 11.71 -10.75 20.76
CA ALA A 45 11.13 -12.00 21.25
C ALA A 45 9.65 -12.20 20.87
N PHE A 46 8.90 -11.12 20.67
CA PHE A 46 7.47 -11.13 20.29
C PHE A 46 7.20 -10.38 18.99
N THR A 47 8.18 -10.42 18.08
CA THR A 47 8.11 -9.75 16.79
C THR A 47 7.91 -10.75 15.67
N ALA A 48 6.96 -10.47 14.76
CA ALA A 48 6.80 -11.24 13.53
C ALA A 48 7.12 -10.37 12.31
N PHE A 49 8.14 -10.78 11.54
CA PHE A 49 8.58 -10.07 10.34
C PHE A 49 7.84 -10.53 9.06
N SER A 50 7.37 -11.77 9.02
CA SER A 50 6.66 -12.32 7.86
C SER A 50 5.18 -11.94 7.88
N GLY A 51 4.68 -11.41 6.76
CA GLY A 51 3.25 -11.15 6.57
C GLY A 51 2.37 -12.39 6.76
N SER A 52 2.85 -13.59 6.41
CA SER A 52 2.11 -14.84 6.67
C SER A 52 2.02 -15.17 8.15
N HIS A 53 3.06 -14.87 8.94
CA HIS A 53 3.04 -15.05 10.39
C HIS A 53 2.12 -14.00 11.02
N GLN A 54 2.17 -12.75 10.57
CA GLN A 54 1.30 -11.68 11.04
C GLN A 54 -0.18 -11.99 10.80
N ASP A 55 -0.53 -12.50 9.61
CA ASP A 55 -1.92 -12.93 9.30
C ASP A 55 -2.39 -14.07 10.21
N ALA A 56 -1.54 -15.08 10.43
CA ALA A 56 -1.86 -16.18 11.34
C ALA A 56 -1.99 -15.74 12.80
N ILE A 57 -1.12 -14.86 13.27
CA ILE A 57 -1.20 -14.25 14.61
C ILE A 57 -2.51 -13.48 14.76
N LYS A 58 -2.86 -12.64 13.77
CA LYS A 58 -4.12 -11.90 13.77
C LYS A 58 -5.34 -12.82 13.85
N LYS A 59 -5.37 -13.88 13.05
CA LYS A 59 -6.44 -14.89 13.11
C LYS A 59 -6.53 -15.59 14.47
N GLY A 60 -5.39 -15.86 15.10
CA GLY A 60 -5.33 -16.37 16.47
C GLY A 60 -5.97 -15.40 17.48
N PHE A 61 -5.57 -14.13 17.45
CA PHE A 61 -6.18 -13.10 18.32
C PHE A 61 -7.70 -12.94 18.08
N ASP A 62 -8.13 -12.92 16.81
CA ASP A 62 -9.55 -12.85 16.46
C ASP A 62 -10.31 -14.08 16.99
N TYR A 63 -9.73 -15.28 16.89
CA TYR A 63 -10.29 -16.51 17.45
C TYR A 63 -10.42 -16.45 18.98
N MET A 64 -9.36 -16.05 19.68
CA MET A 64 -9.37 -15.87 21.14
C MET A 64 -10.48 -14.93 21.58
N LYS A 65 -10.60 -13.76 20.91
CA LYS A 65 -11.62 -12.74 21.20
C LYS A 65 -13.05 -13.24 20.97
N ASN A 66 -13.26 -13.99 19.91
CA ASN A 66 -14.61 -14.46 19.53
C ASN A 66 -15.07 -15.68 20.33
N THR A 67 -14.15 -16.52 20.77
CA THR A 67 -14.48 -17.76 21.50
C THR A 67 -14.40 -17.62 23.02
N GLY A 68 -13.53 -16.75 23.53
CA GLY A 68 -13.27 -16.63 24.97
C GLY A 68 -12.64 -17.88 25.58
N THR A 69 -11.88 -18.64 24.78
CA THR A 69 -11.14 -19.83 25.26
C THR A 69 -10.21 -19.49 26.42
N ASP A 70 -10.09 -20.42 27.37
CA ASP A 70 -9.19 -20.30 28.52
C ASP A 70 -7.72 -20.59 28.15
N TYR A 71 -7.48 -21.18 26.97
CA TYR A 71 -6.15 -21.55 26.49
C TYR A 71 -5.58 -20.51 25.54
N TRP A 72 -4.28 -20.24 25.64
CA TRP A 72 -3.58 -19.41 24.66
C TRP A 72 -3.41 -20.15 23.33
N GLU A 73 -4.12 -19.70 22.28
CA GLU A 73 -4.19 -20.39 20.98
C GLU A 73 -3.77 -19.47 19.82
N VAL A 74 -2.74 -18.63 20.01
CA VAL A 74 -2.23 -17.74 18.96
C VAL A 74 -0.98 -18.34 18.28
N PRO A 75 -1.03 -18.62 16.96
CA PRO A 75 0.12 -19.16 16.24
C PRO A 75 1.39 -18.32 16.40
N TYR A 76 2.56 -18.97 16.44
CA TYR A 76 3.89 -18.35 16.53
C TYR A 76 4.21 -17.60 17.84
N LEU A 77 3.23 -17.34 18.71
CA LEU A 77 3.45 -16.76 20.03
C LEU A 77 3.31 -17.85 21.10
N PRO A 78 4.39 -18.26 21.79
CA PRO A 78 4.33 -19.36 22.76
C PRO A 78 3.59 -18.99 24.06
N ILE A 79 3.41 -17.70 24.33
CA ILE A 79 2.64 -17.13 25.45
C ILE A 79 1.93 -15.87 24.99
N ASN A 80 0.96 -15.41 25.77
CA ASN A 80 0.47 -14.05 25.65
C ASN A 80 1.57 -13.08 26.13
N PRO A 81 2.07 -12.16 25.28
CA PRO A 81 3.07 -11.20 25.71
C PRO A 81 2.62 -10.34 26.91
N GLU A 82 1.31 -10.08 27.02
CA GLU A 82 0.76 -9.28 28.12
C GLU A 82 0.95 -9.94 29.50
N ASP A 83 1.03 -11.28 29.56
CA ASP A 83 1.28 -12.02 30.80
C ASP A 83 2.61 -11.62 31.48
N ILE A 84 3.53 -11.05 30.69
CA ILE A 84 4.84 -10.59 31.15
C ILE A 84 5.11 -9.11 30.84
N ASN A 85 4.04 -8.30 30.73
CA ASN A 85 4.08 -6.87 30.45
C ASN A 85 4.86 -6.54 29.16
N ARG A 86 4.62 -7.36 28.14
CA ARG A 86 5.10 -7.18 26.77
C ARG A 86 3.91 -7.05 25.84
N GLN A 87 4.21 -6.63 24.61
CA GLN A 87 3.22 -6.55 23.54
C GLN A 87 3.73 -7.29 22.33
N TYR A 88 2.81 -7.82 21.53
CA TYR A 88 3.11 -8.28 20.19
C TYR A 88 3.42 -7.04 19.32
N GLU A 89 4.61 -7.03 18.71
CA GLU A 89 5.04 -5.94 17.84
C GLU A 89 5.07 -6.43 16.38
N PRO A 90 4.05 -6.11 15.56
CA PRO A 90 4.10 -6.40 14.13
C PRO A 90 5.10 -5.44 13.47
N ILE A 91 6.36 -5.86 13.37
CA ILE A 91 7.35 -5.13 12.59
C ILE A 91 7.23 -5.57 11.14
N ILE A 92 6.65 -4.71 10.31
CA ILE A 92 6.60 -4.92 8.87
C ILE A 92 7.92 -4.42 8.27
N ARG A 93 8.81 -5.36 7.91
CA ARG A 93 10.02 -5.10 7.14
C ARG A 93 9.96 -5.90 5.85
N ILE A 94 10.21 -5.23 4.73
CA ILE A 94 10.26 -5.83 3.40
C ILE A 94 11.69 -5.80 2.91
N ASN A 95 12.22 -6.99 2.59
CA ASN A 95 13.53 -7.17 1.97
C ASN A 95 13.38 -7.68 0.54
N SER A 96 14.51 -7.82 -0.17
CA SER A 96 14.52 -8.27 -1.57
C SER A 96 14.08 -9.73 -1.79
N GLN A 97 13.88 -10.49 -0.71
CA GLN A 97 13.30 -11.84 -0.72
C GLN A 97 11.82 -11.89 -0.34
N SER A 98 11.24 -10.76 0.05
CA SER A 98 9.83 -10.69 0.44
C SER A 98 8.94 -10.95 -0.78
N GLY A 99 7.92 -11.79 -0.60
CA GLY A 99 7.01 -12.18 -1.68
C GLY A 99 6.29 -10.97 -2.30
N LYS A 100 5.81 -11.13 -3.54
CA LYS A 100 5.21 -10.06 -4.37
C LYS A 100 4.05 -9.29 -3.70
N GLY A 101 3.39 -9.87 -2.70
CA GLY A 101 2.30 -9.24 -1.96
C GLY A 101 2.71 -8.49 -0.69
N GLY A 102 3.97 -8.61 -0.23
CA GLY A 102 4.40 -8.03 1.05
C GLY A 102 4.30 -6.50 1.07
N ALA A 103 4.80 -5.84 0.03
CA ALA A 103 4.71 -4.39 -0.12
C ALA A 103 3.26 -3.88 -0.17
N ALA A 104 2.37 -4.61 -0.85
CA ALA A 104 0.96 -4.28 -0.93
C ALA A 104 0.25 -4.39 0.43
N PHE A 105 0.58 -5.42 1.21
CA PHE A 105 0.07 -5.58 2.57
C PHE A 105 0.48 -4.41 3.48
N VAL A 106 1.75 -3.97 3.39
CA VAL A 106 2.24 -2.80 4.14
C VAL A 106 1.40 -1.56 3.82
N LEU A 107 1.18 -1.28 2.53
CA LEU A 107 0.40 -0.12 2.09
C LEU A 107 -1.06 -0.19 2.52
N GLU A 108 -1.66 -1.38 2.51
CA GLU A 108 -3.02 -1.57 2.98
C GLU A 108 -3.13 -1.32 4.49
N GLN A 109 -2.22 -1.84 5.31
CA GLN A 109 -2.25 -1.61 6.76
C GLN A 109 -1.93 -0.16 7.12
N ALA A 110 -0.92 0.44 6.51
CA ALA A 110 -0.42 1.76 6.86
C ALA A 110 -1.33 2.90 6.36
N LYS A 111 -1.95 2.73 5.19
CA LYS A 111 -2.70 3.79 4.49
C LYS A 111 -4.08 3.39 3.99
N GLY A 112 -4.47 2.12 4.12
CA GLY A 112 -5.71 1.62 3.53
C GLY A 112 -5.63 1.50 2.01
N TYR A 113 -4.44 1.51 1.41
CA TYR A 113 -4.27 1.43 -0.05
C TYR A 113 -4.35 -0.03 -0.52
N ARG A 114 -5.55 -0.45 -0.93
CA ARG A 114 -5.83 -1.78 -1.46
C ARG A 114 -5.38 -1.90 -2.92
N MET A 115 -4.11 -2.23 -3.11
CA MET A 115 -3.52 -2.41 -4.43
C MET A 115 -4.09 -3.65 -5.16
N PRO A 116 -4.54 -3.52 -6.42
CA PRO A 116 -5.00 -4.65 -7.22
C PRO A 116 -3.91 -5.71 -7.39
N LYS A 117 -4.31 -7.00 -7.37
CA LYS A 117 -3.35 -8.12 -7.48
C LYS A 117 -2.46 -8.06 -8.72
N ALA A 118 -2.97 -7.52 -9.83
CA ALA A 118 -2.22 -7.36 -11.07
C ALA A 118 -1.10 -6.30 -10.98
N MET A 119 -1.26 -5.30 -10.10
CA MET A 119 -0.27 -4.23 -9.87
C MET A 119 0.82 -4.64 -8.87
N GLN A 120 0.53 -5.60 -7.97
CA GLN A 120 1.46 -6.00 -6.90
C GLN A 120 2.86 -6.42 -7.40
N PRO A 121 3.01 -7.18 -8.51
CA PRO A 121 4.32 -7.49 -9.06
C PRO A 121 5.12 -6.23 -9.43
N GLU A 122 4.49 -5.25 -10.09
CA GLU A 122 5.16 -4.03 -10.53
C GLU A 122 5.68 -3.22 -9.34
N PHE A 123 4.85 -3.01 -8.31
CA PHE A 123 5.32 -2.31 -7.11
C PHE A 123 6.33 -3.14 -6.32
N GLY A 124 6.16 -4.46 -6.26
CA GLY A 124 7.11 -5.38 -5.64
C GLY A 124 8.52 -5.25 -6.23
N ASP A 125 8.63 -5.14 -7.56
CA ASP A 125 9.92 -4.95 -8.24
C ASP A 125 10.55 -3.59 -7.91
N ILE A 126 9.73 -2.53 -7.78
CA ILE A 126 10.18 -1.19 -7.33
C ILE A 126 10.72 -1.24 -5.90
N VAL A 127 9.98 -1.87 -4.97
CA VAL A 127 10.40 -2.02 -3.57
C VAL A 127 11.68 -2.84 -3.47
N LYS A 128 11.79 -3.91 -4.26
CA LYS A 128 12.99 -4.75 -4.33
C LYS A 128 14.20 -3.94 -4.78
N ALA A 129 14.08 -3.20 -5.88
CA ALA A 129 15.17 -2.36 -6.37
C ALA A 129 15.60 -1.29 -5.35
N ALA A 130 14.64 -0.71 -4.63
CA ALA A 130 14.93 0.27 -3.59
C ALA A 130 15.61 -0.35 -2.36
N ALA A 131 15.21 -1.56 -1.94
CA ALA A 131 15.85 -2.30 -0.84
C ALA A 131 17.29 -2.69 -1.22
N ASP A 132 17.50 -3.20 -2.44
CA ASP A 132 18.83 -3.57 -2.94
C ASP A 132 19.76 -2.33 -3.00
N ALA A 133 19.24 -1.17 -3.40
CA ALA A 133 20.00 0.08 -3.43
C ALA A 133 20.27 0.66 -2.03
N TYR A 134 19.36 0.46 -1.08
CA TYR A 134 19.53 0.90 0.31
C TYR A 134 20.54 0.01 1.07
N GLY A 135 20.64 -1.27 0.69
CA GLY A 135 21.53 -2.24 1.31
C GLY A 135 20.98 -2.92 2.56
N ASP A 136 19.70 -2.68 2.89
CA ASP A 136 18.99 -3.27 4.03
C ASP A 136 17.47 -3.32 3.76
N GLU A 137 16.70 -3.90 4.68
CA GLU A 137 15.24 -3.99 4.61
C GLU A 137 14.58 -2.60 4.71
N LEU A 138 13.49 -2.42 3.96
CA LEU A 138 12.68 -1.20 4.03
C LEU A 138 11.59 -1.35 5.09
N ASN A 139 11.47 -0.32 5.93
CA ASN A 139 10.39 -0.20 6.89
C ASN A 139 9.12 0.39 6.25
N GLU A 140 8.01 0.37 7.01
CA GLU A 140 6.71 0.89 6.56
C GLU A 140 6.79 2.33 6.01
N VAL A 141 7.47 3.24 6.71
CA VAL A 141 7.57 4.66 6.32
C VAL A 141 8.29 4.79 4.98
N GLN A 142 9.36 4.02 4.78
CA GLN A 142 10.11 4.01 3.52
C GLN A 142 9.27 3.45 2.37
N ILE A 143 8.49 2.38 2.59
CA ILE A 143 7.63 1.77 1.57
C ILE A 143 6.51 2.74 1.16
N VAL A 144 5.86 3.38 2.13
CA VAL A 144 4.84 4.40 1.86
C VAL A 144 5.42 5.58 1.10
N SER A 145 6.58 6.08 1.53
CA SER A 145 7.28 7.18 0.86
C SER A 145 7.64 6.83 -0.58
N LEU A 146 8.15 5.61 -0.80
CA LEU A 146 8.46 5.09 -2.12
C LEU A 146 7.22 5.01 -3.02
N PHE A 147 6.10 4.50 -2.50
CA PHE A 147 4.84 4.48 -3.24
C PHE A 147 4.39 5.89 -3.62
N ASN A 148 4.41 6.83 -2.68
CA ASN A 148 4.02 8.21 -2.95
C ASN A 148 4.92 8.83 -4.03
N LYS A 149 6.24 8.66 -3.94
CA LYS A 149 7.19 9.18 -4.92
C LYS A 149 6.96 8.62 -6.33
N GLU A 150 6.70 7.31 -6.44
CA GLU A 150 6.58 6.64 -7.74
C GLU A 150 5.21 6.81 -8.40
N PHE A 151 4.15 6.97 -7.61
CA PHE A 151 2.77 6.95 -8.13
C PHE A 151 1.95 8.21 -7.85
N ILE A 152 2.23 8.97 -6.78
CA ILE A 152 1.37 10.09 -6.36
C ILE A 152 2.03 11.44 -6.65
N GLU A 153 3.32 11.57 -6.35
CA GLU A 153 4.11 12.80 -6.47
C GLU A 153 4.90 12.86 -7.78
N LEU A 154 4.73 11.87 -8.65
CA LEU A 154 5.43 11.80 -9.92
C LEU A 154 5.01 12.98 -10.81
N LYS A 155 5.90 13.96 -10.92
CA LYS A 155 5.85 14.99 -11.95
C LYS A 155 6.51 14.47 -13.21
N GLY A 156 5.72 14.31 -14.26
CA GLY A 156 6.22 13.90 -15.58
C GLY A 156 5.95 14.97 -16.62
N LYS A 157 6.08 14.57 -17.88
CA LYS A 157 5.88 15.41 -19.06
C LYS A 157 4.50 16.05 -19.11
N TYR A 158 3.46 15.33 -18.68
CA TYR A 158 2.06 15.73 -18.80
C TYR A 158 1.45 16.09 -17.44
N GLU A 159 0.86 17.27 -17.29
CA GLU A 159 0.15 17.70 -16.08
C GLU A 159 -1.23 18.29 -16.42
N LEU A 160 -2.28 17.84 -15.72
CA LEU A 160 -3.64 18.35 -15.92
C LEU A 160 -3.84 19.65 -15.15
N ILE A 161 -4.04 20.77 -15.86
CA ILE A 161 -4.23 22.10 -15.27
C ILE A 161 -5.71 22.40 -15.09
N GLU A 162 -6.49 22.25 -16.17
CA GLU A 162 -7.93 22.52 -16.16
C GLU A 162 -8.71 21.35 -16.75
N ARG A 163 -9.96 21.20 -16.30
CA ARG A 163 -10.88 20.16 -16.77
C ARG A 163 -12.31 20.62 -16.65
N HIS A 164 -13.10 20.30 -17.67
CA HIS A 164 -14.53 20.50 -17.69
C HIS A 164 -15.18 19.38 -18.48
N PHE A 165 -16.34 18.94 -18.02
CA PHE A 165 -17.11 17.88 -18.66
C PHE A 165 -18.50 18.38 -19.01
N ILE A 166 -18.90 18.15 -20.25
CA ILE A 166 -20.26 18.39 -20.74
C ILE A 166 -20.88 17.04 -21.04
N TYR A 167 -21.98 16.73 -20.36
CA TYR A 167 -22.76 15.52 -20.58
C TYR A 167 -23.96 15.86 -21.47
N GLU A 168 -23.92 15.47 -22.73
CA GLU A 168 -25.02 15.71 -23.68
C GLU A 168 -26.11 14.67 -23.46
N LYS A 169 -27.38 15.11 -23.35
CA LYS A 169 -28.53 14.19 -23.33
C LYS A 169 -29.16 14.15 -24.72
N HIS A 170 -29.09 13.00 -25.39
CA HIS A 170 -29.89 12.78 -26.59
C HIS A 170 -31.33 12.39 -26.20
N LYS A 171 -32.32 12.99 -26.87
CA LYS A 171 -33.76 12.79 -26.57
C LYS A 171 -34.37 11.54 -27.22
N GLU A 172 -33.62 10.79 -28.03
CA GLU A 172 -34.13 9.62 -28.75
C GLU A 172 -33.29 8.38 -28.44
N LYS A 173 -34.01 7.29 -28.11
CA LYS A 173 -33.74 5.84 -27.96
C LYS A 173 -32.34 5.20 -28.04
N ASP A 174 -31.26 5.92 -28.34
CA ASP A 174 -29.90 5.44 -28.13
C ASP A 174 -29.45 5.71 -26.69
N ASN A 175 -28.98 4.65 -26.04
CA ASN A 175 -28.59 4.67 -24.63
C ASN A 175 -27.20 5.30 -24.40
N ASP A 176 -26.57 5.86 -25.45
CA ASP A 176 -25.21 6.39 -25.42
C ASP A 176 -25.25 7.92 -25.42
N ASN A 177 -25.22 8.50 -24.21
CA ASN A 177 -25.13 9.94 -24.02
C ASN A 177 -23.66 10.37 -24.15
N PRO A 178 -23.29 11.14 -25.19
CA PRO A 178 -21.91 11.50 -25.43
C PRO A 178 -21.39 12.45 -24.34
N THR A 179 -20.16 12.19 -23.91
CA THR A 179 -19.41 13.04 -22.98
C THR A 179 -18.37 13.83 -23.75
N ILE A 180 -18.30 15.13 -23.50
CA ILE A 180 -17.27 16.02 -24.04
C ILE A 180 -16.36 16.44 -22.89
N PHE A 181 -15.07 16.18 -23.02
CA PHE A 181 -14.02 16.73 -22.18
C PHE A 181 -13.43 17.98 -22.86
N THR A 182 -13.27 19.05 -22.10
CA THR A 182 -12.44 20.21 -22.45
C THR A 182 -11.52 20.53 -21.29
N GLY A 183 -10.27 20.90 -21.55
CA GLY A 183 -9.33 21.24 -20.49
C GLY A 183 -8.01 21.76 -21.01
N VAL A 184 -7.11 22.08 -20.08
CA VAL A 184 -5.75 22.53 -20.35
C VAL A 184 -4.78 21.51 -19.78
N ILE A 185 -3.85 21.04 -20.61
CA ILE A 185 -2.73 20.21 -20.18
C ILE A 185 -1.44 21.02 -20.29
N SER A 186 -0.53 20.83 -19.35
CA SER A 186 0.85 21.26 -19.51
C SER A 186 1.65 20.11 -20.10
N VAL A 187 2.38 20.35 -21.18
CA VAL A 187 3.34 19.44 -21.81
C VAL A 187 4.72 20.05 -21.68
N ASP A 188 5.56 19.48 -20.82
CA ASP A 188 6.90 20.01 -20.50
C ASP A 188 6.89 21.50 -20.09
N GLY A 189 5.81 21.94 -19.43
CA GLY A 189 5.62 23.32 -18.98
C GLY A 189 4.84 24.21 -19.95
N GLU A 190 4.60 23.78 -21.19
CA GLU A 190 3.80 24.53 -22.16
C GLU A 190 2.32 24.15 -22.08
N HIS A 191 1.44 25.16 -21.92
CA HIS A 191 0.01 24.92 -21.77
C HIS A 191 -0.66 24.74 -23.14
N MET A 192 -1.41 23.65 -23.30
CA MET A 192 -2.14 23.29 -24.50
C MET A 192 -3.61 23.02 -24.18
N ASP A 193 -4.51 23.61 -24.98
CA ASP A 193 -5.93 23.30 -24.92
C ASP A 193 -6.20 21.92 -25.49
N MET A 194 -7.10 21.20 -24.83
CA MET A 194 -7.52 19.86 -25.23
C MET A 194 -9.05 19.77 -25.26
N MET A 195 -9.55 19.06 -26.27
CA MET A 195 -10.97 18.73 -26.37
C MET A 195 -11.14 17.34 -26.96
N GLY A 196 -11.97 16.51 -26.34
CA GLY A 196 -12.28 15.16 -26.80
C GLY A 196 -13.73 14.81 -26.54
N ARG A 197 -14.31 14.01 -27.42
CA ARG A 197 -15.67 13.48 -27.30
C ARG A 197 -15.58 11.97 -27.19
N GLY A 198 -16.37 11.38 -26.32
CA GLY A 198 -16.38 9.92 -26.11
C GLY A 198 -17.69 9.45 -25.49
N ASN A 199 -17.83 8.15 -25.31
CA ASN A 199 -19.01 7.54 -24.65
C ASN A 199 -18.99 7.68 -23.12
N GLY A 200 -17.90 8.22 -22.56
CA GLY A 200 -17.78 8.53 -21.14
C GLY A 200 -16.58 9.43 -20.85
N PRO A 201 -16.39 9.85 -19.59
CA PRO A 201 -15.30 10.77 -19.21
C PRO A 201 -13.90 10.28 -19.57
N ILE A 202 -13.63 8.98 -19.39
CA ILE A 202 -12.32 8.37 -19.68
C ILE A 202 -12.06 8.34 -21.18
N ASP A 203 -13.03 7.87 -21.97
CA ASP A 203 -12.91 7.81 -23.44
C ASP A 203 -12.76 9.22 -24.05
N ALA A 204 -13.57 10.18 -23.58
CA ALA A 204 -13.45 11.58 -23.99
C ALA A 204 -12.07 12.16 -23.66
N PHE A 205 -11.50 11.80 -22.51
CA PHE A 205 -10.16 12.23 -22.12
C PHE A 205 -9.06 11.60 -22.98
N PHE A 206 -9.14 10.31 -23.30
CA PHE A 206 -8.20 9.67 -24.24
C PHE A 206 -8.25 10.31 -25.63
N ASN A 207 -9.46 10.60 -26.14
CA ASN A 207 -9.64 11.27 -27.43
C ASN A 207 -9.09 12.70 -27.41
N ALA A 208 -9.10 13.38 -26.26
CA ALA A 208 -8.41 14.66 -26.06
C ALA A 208 -6.89 14.51 -26.06
N LEU A 209 -6.36 13.55 -25.29
CA LEU A 209 -4.92 13.26 -25.18
C LEU A 209 -4.28 12.89 -26.53
N ALA A 210 -5.01 12.17 -27.39
CA ALA A 210 -4.57 11.83 -28.74
C ALA A 210 -4.22 13.08 -29.58
N LYS A 211 -4.91 14.20 -29.38
CA LYS A 211 -4.68 15.45 -30.12
C LYS A 211 -3.39 16.17 -29.71
N VAL A 212 -2.88 15.90 -28.49
CA VAL A 212 -1.60 16.44 -28.00
C VAL A 212 -0.45 15.42 -28.13
N GLY A 213 -0.62 14.40 -28.99
CA GLY A 213 0.42 13.44 -29.34
C GLY A 213 0.52 12.21 -28.45
N VAL A 214 -0.34 12.07 -27.43
CA VAL A 214 -0.39 10.88 -26.59
C VAL A 214 -1.26 9.82 -27.27
N THR A 215 -0.63 8.89 -27.99
CA THR A 215 -1.33 7.88 -28.79
C THR A 215 -0.84 6.47 -28.47
N GLY A 216 -1.67 5.46 -28.79
CA GLY A 216 -1.32 4.04 -28.67
C GLY A 216 -1.49 3.42 -27.28
N TYR A 217 -1.87 4.20 -26.27
CA TYR A 217 -2.28 3.68 -24.97
C TYR A 217 -3.73 3.16 -25.04
N LYS A 218 -3.99 2.03 -24.40
CA LYS A 218 -5.35 1.47 -24.26
C LYS A 218 -5.70 1.28 -22.80
N PHE A 219 -6.91 1.67 -22.43
CA PHE A 219 -7.45 1.41 -21.11
C PHE A 219 -7.79 -0.08 -20.96
N ILE A 220 -7.26 -0.73 -19.92
CA ILE A 220 -7.46 -2.17 -19.68
C ILE A 220 -8.38 -2.40 -18.50
N ASN A 221 -8.07 -1.80 -17.35
CA ASN A 221 -8.81 -2.01 -16.13
C ASN A 221 -8.71 -0.82 -15.18
N TYR A 222 -9.66 -0.71 -14.26
CA TYR A 222 -9.55 0.17 -13.11
C TYR A 222 -10.07 -0.50 -11.84
N ASP A 223 -9.52 -0.09 -10.72
CA ASP A 223 -10.01 -0.42 -9.39
C ASP A 223 -10.02 0.84 -8.54
N GLU A 224 -10.97 0.97 -7.62
CA GLU A 224 -11.09 2.15 -6.77
C GLU A 224 -11.70 1.85 -5.42
N HIS A 225 -11.28 2.65 -4.43
CA HIS A 225 -11.90 2.63 -3.11
C HIS A 225 -11.68 3.94 -2.37
N ALA A 226 -12.53 4.17 -1.36
CA ALA A 226 -12.38 5.31 -0.46
C ALA A 226 -11.23 5.06 0.53
N ILE A 227 -10.38 6.07 0.74
CA ILE A 227 -9.25 6.04 1.70
C ILE A 227 -9.45 6.96 2.91
N SER A 228 -10.53 7.73 2.94
CA SER A 228 -10.95 8.52 4.11
C SER A 228 -12.47 8.51 4.27
N VAL A 229 -12.96 8.88 5.45
CA VAL A 229 -14.40 8.84 5.82
C VAL A 229 -15.01 10.25 5.77
N GLY A 230 -16.28 10.37 5.37
CA GLY A 230 -17.06 11.61 5.37
C GLY A 230 -17.38 12.14 3.97
N SER A 231 -18.13 13.25 3.89
CA SER A 231 -18.57 13.84 2.61
C SER A 231 -17.44 14.40 1.75
N ASN A 232 -16.25 14.60 2.33
CA ASN A 232 -15.01 14.98 1.63
C ASN A 232 -14.02 13.80 1.53
N ALA A 233 -14.52 12.57 1.56
CA ALA A 233 -13.71 11.38 1.40
C ALA A 233 -12.90 11.45 0.09
N LYS A 234 -11.61 11.12 0.17
CA LYS A 234 -10.77 10.93 -1.01
C LYS A 234 -10.93 9.49 -1.49
N ALA A 235 -11.01 9.33 -2.81
CA ALA A 235 -10.89 8.03 -3.46
C ALA A 235 -9.46 7.89 -4.00
N ILE A 236 -8.93 6.67 -3.93
CA ILE A 236 -7.77 6.24 -4.70
C ILE A 236 -8.27 5.40 -5.88
N CYS A 237 -7.78 5.69 -7.08
CA CYS A 237 -8.04 4.92 -8.28
C CYS A 237 -6.72 4.33 -8.80
N TYR A 238 -6.74 3.06 -9.15
CA TYR A 238 -5.67 2.34 -9.82
C TYR A 238 -6.08 2.12 -11.26
N ILE A 239 -5.25 2.56 -12.21
CA ILE A 239 -5.52 2.49 -13.65
C ILE A 239 -4.50 1.57 -14.29
N GLU A 240 -4.97 0.57 -15.01
CA GLU A 240 -4.13 -0.30 -15.84
C GLU A 240 -4.24 0.14 -17.30
N LEU A 241 -3.10 0.49 -17.90
CA LEU A 241 -3.00 0.79 -19.32
C LEU A 241 -2.12 -0.24 -20.02
N GLN A 242 -2.50 -0.60 -21.25
CA GLN A 242 -1.59 -1.20 -22.20
C GLN A 242 -0.87 -0.07 -22.95
N LYS A 243 0.46 -0.10 -22.90
CA LYS A 243 1.36 0.80 -23.62
C LYS A 243 1.37 0.49 -25.13
N PRO A 244 1.90 1.40 -25.97
CA PRO A 244 2.06 1.16 -27.41
C PRO A 244 2.94 -0.05 -27.76
N ASP A 245 3.87 -0.43 -26.87
CA ASP A 245 4.74 -1.62 -27.01
C ASP A 245 4.03 -2.94 -26.66
N GLY A 246 2.76 -2.89 -26.25
CA GLY A 246 1.95 -4.03 -25.82
C GLY A 246 2.11 -4.42 -24.34
N ASN A 247 3.09 -3.86 -23.62
CA ASN A 247 3.28 -4.12 -22.21
C ASN A 247 2.27 -3.34 -21.35
N HIS A 248 2.02 -3.84 -20.14
CA HIS A 248 1.09 -3.22 -19.20
C HIS A 248 1.83 -2.24 -18.28
N ILE A 249 1.14 -1.20 -17.83
CA ILE A 249 1.64 -0.25 -16.84
C ILE A 249 0.50 0.25 -15.96
N PHE A 250 0.77 0.40 -14.67
CA PHE A 250 -0.20 0.96 -13.73
C PHE A 250 0.02 2.45 -13.47
N GLY A 251 -1.05 3.15 -13.11
CA GLY A 251 -1.00 4.51 -12.59
C GLY A 251 -1.99 4.68 -11.45
N VAL A 252 -1.75 5.66 -10.59
CA VAL A 252 -2.58 5.90 -9.41
C VAL A 252 -2.99 7.36 -9.38
N GLY A 253 -4.25 7.62 -9.07
CA GLY A 253 -4.75 8.96 -8.83
C GLY A 253 -5.54 9.01 -7.53
N ILE A 254 -5.36 10.11 -6.78
CA ILE A 254 -6.11 10.35 -5.54
C ILE A 254 -6.84 11.68 -5.66
N HIS A 255 -8.16 11.65 -5.55
CA HIS A 255 -8.99 12.85 -5.58
C HIS A 255 -10.35 12.60 -4.90
N SER A 256 -11.04 13.65 -4.46
CA SER A 256 -12.39 13.53 -3.88
C SER A 256 -13.45 13.17 -4.92
N GLY A 257 -13.27 13.65 -6.16
CA GLY A 257 -14.05 13.26 -7.33
C GLY A 257 -13.45 12.06 -8.05
N ILE A 258 -14.22 10.97 -8.14
CA ILE A 258 -13.83 9.69 -8.76
C ILE A 258 -13.28 9.88 -10.18
N VAL A 259 -14.04 10.56 -11.05
CA VAL A 259 -13.62 10.80 -12.44
C VAL A 259 -12.25 11.47 -12.51
N VAL A 260 -11.99 12.42 -11.61
CA VAL A 260 -10.71 13.15 -11.56
C VAL A 260 -9.59 12.23 -11.09
N ALA A 261 -9.82 11.40 -10.07
CA ALA A 261 -8.86 10.40 -9.63
C ALA A 261 -8.50 9.45 -10.77
N SER A 262 -9.47 9.04 -11.59
CA SER A 262 -9.21 8.24 -12.79
C SER A 262 -8.34 8.98 -13.82
N LEU A 263 -8.62 10.26 -14.12
CA LEU A 263 -7.78 11.05 -15.05
C LEU A 263 -6.34 11.19 -14.55
N LEU A 264 -6.17 11.46 -13.25
CA LEU A 264 -4.84 11.55 -12.63
C LEU A 264 -4.11 10.21 -12.69
N GLY A 265 -4.81 9.09 -12.47
CA GLY A 265 -4.24 7.75 -12.62
C GLY A 265 -3.79 7.45 -14.05
N ILE A 266 -4.57 7.88 -15.06
CA ILE A 266 -4.19 7.76 -16.48
C ILE A 266 -2.91 8.55 -16.76
N LEU A 267 -2.84 9.82 -16.34
CA LEU A 267 -1.64 10.65 -16.53
C LEU A 267 -0.43 10.12 -15.77
N CYS A 268 -0.63 9.60 -14.56
CA CYS A 268 0.41 8.92 -13.80
C CYS A 268 1.00 7.75 -14.61
N ALA A 269 0.14 6.85 -15.12
CA ALA A 269 0.58 5.72 -15.95
C ALA A 269 1.37 6.17 -17.20
N ILE A 270 0.87 7.18 -17.92
CA ILE A 270 1.54 7.72 -19.12
C ILE A 270 2.90 8.35 -18.77
N ASN A 271 2.95 9.19 -17.73
CA ASN A 271 4.20 9.82 -17.29
C ASN A 271 5.24 8.79 -16.84
N ARG A 272 4.81 7.71 -16.16
CA ARG A 272 5.69 6.59 -15.81
C ARG A 272 6.23 5.89 -17.05
N ALA A 273 5.39 5.66 -18.06
CA ALA A 273 5.81 5.05 -19.32
C ALA A 273 6.79 5.94 -20.09
N GLU A 274 6.59 7.26 -20.12
CA GLU A 274 7.52 8.18 -20.78
C GLU A 274 8.87 8.25 -20.05
N LYS A 275 8.88 8.22 -18.71
CA LYS A 275 10.12 8.18 -17.93
C LYS A 275 10.95 6.91 -18.17
N GLN A 276 10.30 5.77 -18.49
CA GLN A 276 11.01 4.52 -18.82
C GLN A 276 11.67 4.54 -20.22
N LYS A 277 11.26 5.46 -21.10
CA LYS A 277 11.86 5.61 -22.45
C LYS A 277 13.09 6.52 -22.47
N ALA A 278 13.25 7.38 -21.46
CA ALA A 278 14.35 8.32 -21.30
C ALA A 278 15.53 7.69 -20.56
#